data_AF-A0A7L5AMN3-F1
#
_entry.id   AF-A0A7L5AMN3-F1
#
_cell.length_a   1.000
_cell.length_b   1.000
_cell.length_c   1.000
_cell.angle_alpha   90.00
_cell.angle_beta   90.00
_cell.angle_gamma   90.00
#
_symmetry.space_group_name_H-M   'P 1'
#
loop_
_entity.id
_entity.type
_entity.pdbx_description
1 polymer ?
#
loop_
_entity_poly.entity_id
_entity_poly.type
_entity_poly.pdbx_seq_one_letter_code
_entity_poly.pdbx_strand_id
1 'polypeptide(L)'
;MSTSASAIGIGAQVFVRDASETERSPWPSEPSGIVFRSGGSALAGVWGAAGGGQWWWIEFDEPQLRSDGEGPFTTAQVLDKFLELAPPVWYPDGDDS
;
A
#
# COMPACT_ATOMS: atom_id res chain seq x y z
N MET A 1 19.05 7.67 -15.24
CA MET A 1 17.86 8.42 -14.76
C MET A 1 17.50 7.84 -13.40
N SER A 2 17.70 8.58 -12.30
CA SER A 2 17.23 8.11 -10.98
C SER A 2 15.76 8.42 -10.87
N THR A 3 14.92 7.39 -10.88
CA THR A 3 13.52 7.53 -10.49
C THR A 3 13.51 7.94 -9.02
N SER A 4 13.05 9.16 -8.71
CA SER A 4 12.77 9.53 -7.33
C SER A 4 11.78 8.52 -6.77
N ALA A 5 12.17 7.79 -5.72
CA ALA A 5 11.24 6.96 -4.98
C ALA A 5 10.13 7.90 -4.47
N SER A 6 8.97 7.87 -5.11
CA SER A 6 7.84 8.71 -4.70
C SER A 6 7.38 8.21 -3.35
N ALA A 7 7.47 9.07 -2.33
CA ALA A 7 6.97 8.76 -1.01
C ALA A 7 5.45 8.55 -1.09
N ILE A 8 4.96 7.46 -0.51
CA ILE A 8 3.52 7.19 -0.40
C ILE A 8 2.87 8.31 0.42
N GLY A 9 1.70 8.77 -0.02
CA GLY A 9 0.94 9.83 0.62
C GLY A 9 -0.57 9.64 0.45
N ILE A 10 -1.36 10.48 1.12
CA ILE A 10 -2.82 10.48 1.00
C ILE A 10 -3.22 10.79 -0.46
N GLY A 11 -4.16 10.01 -0.99
CA GLY A 11 -4.62 10.06 -2.38
C GLY A 11 -3.81 9.18 -3.33
N ALA A 12 -2.72 8.54 -2.87
CA ALA A 12 -1.97 7.62 -3.70
C ALA A 12 -2.77 6.34 -3.97
N GLN A 13 -2.84 5.95 -5.25
CA GLN A 13 -3.26 4.60 -5.64
C GLN A 13 -2.12 3.63 -5.37
N VAL A 14 -2.42 2.51 -4.71
CA VAL A 14 -1.43 1.53 -4.29
C VAL A 14 -1.91 0.11 -4.55
N PHE A 15 -0.96 -0.81 -4.68
CA PHE A 15 -1.16 -2.25 -4.51
C PHE A 15 -0.63 -2.68 -3.14
N VAL A 16 -1.29 -3.65 -2.52
CA VAL A 16 -0.80 -4.30 -1.30
C VAL A 16 -0.13 -5.62 -1.66
N ARG A 17 1.17 -5.76 -1.42
CA ARG A 17 1.99 -6.89 -1.87
C ARG A 17 2.91 -7.42 -0.78
N ASP A 18 3.45 -8.60 -1.03
CA ASP A 18 4.55 -9.15 -0.24
C ASP A 18 5.76 -8.20 -0.30
N ALA A 19 6.35 -7.90 0.86
CA ALA A 19 7.53 -7.04 0.92
C ALA A 19 8.79 -7.80 0.46
N SER A 20 8.81 -9.11 0.69
CA SER A 20 9.82 -10.06 0.23
C SER A 20 9.29 -11.49 0.33
N GLU A 21 10.05 -12.47 -0.18
CA GLU A 21 9.69 -13.90 -0.10
C GLU A 21 9.45 -14.39 1.34
N THR A 22 10.12 -13.79 2.32
CA THR A 22 10.04 -14.16 3.74
C THR A 22 9.07 -13.27 4.53
N GLU A 23 8.61 -12.17 3.94
CA GLU A 23 7.74 -11.19 4.59
C GLU A 23 6.48 -10.98 3.74
N ARG A 24 5.52 -11.87 3.93
CA ARG A 24 4.26 -11.87 3.18
C ARG A 24 3.22 -10.92 3.75
N SER A 25 2.43 -10.35 2.85
CA SER A 25 1.22 -9.59 3.15
C SER A 25 0.12 -10.51 3.70
N PRO A 26 -0.72 -10.04 4.64
CA PRO A 26 -1.91 -10.77 5.05
C PRO A 26 -3.03 -10.74 3.98
N TRP A 27 -2.82 -10.06 2.85
CA TRP A 27 -3.78 -9.90 1.76
C TRP A 27 -3.36 -10.73 0.54
N PRO A 28 -3.90 -11.95 0.36
CA PRO A 28 -3.40 -12.89 -0.65
C PRO A 28 -3.80 -12.54 -2.09
N SER A 29 -4.80 -11.67 -2.29
CA SER A 29 -5.29 -11.23 -3.60
C SER A 29 -4.47 -10.10 -4.21
N GLU A 30 -3.43 -9.62 -3.53
CA GLU A 30 -2.69 -8.41 -3.86
C GLU A 30 -3.58 -7.20 -4.20
N PRO A 31 -4.49 -6.81 -3.29
CA PRO A 31 -5.53 -5.85 -3.62
C PRO A 31 -4.98 -4.46 -3.92
N SER A 32 -5.74 -3.71 -4.73
CA SER A 32 -5.52 -2.30 -4.98
C SER A 32 -6.47 -1.42 -4.17
N GLY A 33 -6.08 -0.15 -4.01
CA GLY A 33 -6.89 0.83 -3.31
C GLY A 33 -6.21 2.19 -3.19
N ILE A 34 -6.83 3.07 -2.41
CA ILE A 34 -6.36 4.45 -2.20
C ILE A 34 -5.96 4.63 -0.73
N VAL A 35 -4.82 5.28 -0.51
CA VAL A 35 -4.44 5.78 0.81
C VAL A 35 -5.35 6.95 1.18
N PHE A 36 -6.27 6.79 2.14
CA PHE A 36 -7.18 7.88 2.52
C PHE A 36 -6.79 8.57 3.85
N ARG A 37 -5.92 7.95 4.65
CA ARG A 37 -5.48 8.50 5.94
C ARG A 37 -4.13 7.94 6.38
N SER A 38 -3.33 8.74 7.11
CA SER A 38 -2.14 8.23 7.79
C SER A 38 -2.51 7.43 9.05
N GLY A 39 -1.90 6.26 9.24
CA GLY A 39 -2.10 5.40 10.41
C GLY A 39 -1.26 5.81 11.63
N GLY A 40 -0.25 6.65 11.42
CA GLY A 40 0.77 7.03 12.41
C GLY A 40 2.08 6.26 12.19
N SER A 41 3.17 6.76 12.77
CA SER A 41 4.46 6.07 12.72
C SER A 41 4.41 4.90 13.70
N ALA A 42 4.72 3.68 13.28
CA ALA A 42 5.01 2.62 14.25
C ALA A 42 6.15 3.15 15.14
N LEU A 43 5.92 3.25 16.45
CA LEU A 43 6.91 3.80 17.38
C LEU A 43 8.21 3.01 17.25
N ALA A 44 9.20 3.61 16.58
CA ALA A 44 10.56 3.11 16.38
C ALA A 44 11.36 2.96 17.70
N GLY A 45 10.69 2.99 18.86
CA GLY A 45 11.32 3.12 20.18
C GLY A 45 11.18 1.92 21.12
N VAL A 46 10.45 0.85 20.77
CA VAL A 46 10.25 -0.31 21.68
C VAL A 46 10.98 -1.58 21.22
N TRP A 47 11.33 -1.69 19.94
CA TRP A 47 12.07 -2.83 19.41
C TRP A 47 13.27 -2.35 18.61
N GLY A 48 14.47 -2.60 19.14
CA GLY A 48 15.72 -2.28 18.47
C GLY A 48 15.80 -2.89 17.06
N ALA A 49 16.37 -2.14 16.13
CA ALA A 49 16.88 -2.59 14.84
C ALA A 49 15.90 -3.09 13.76
N ALA A 50 14.58 -2.96 13.92
CA ALA A 50 13.62 -3.12 12.82
C ALA A 50 13.01 -1.75 12.50
N GLY A 51 13.42 -1.15 11.38
CA GLY A 51 13.02 0.19 10.95
C GLY A 51 11.52 0.42 11.17
N GLY A 52 11.18 1.43 11.98
CA GLY A 52 9.79 1.80 12.24
C GLY A 52 9.11 2.19 10.93
N GLY A 53 8.22 1.33 10.43
CA GLY A 53 7.45 1.58 9.22
C GLY A 53 6.29 2.53 9.48
N GLN A 54 5.96 3.35 8.48
CA GLN A 54 4.76 4.18 8.51
C GLN A 54 3.53 3.31 8.21
N TRP A 55 2.47 3.44 9.02
CA TRP A 55 1.19 2.81 8.71
C TRP A 55 0.32 3.74 7.87
N TRP A 56 -0.47 3.15 6.98
CA TRP A 56 -1.42 3.84 6.10
C TRP A 56 -2.78 3.15 6.15
N TRP A 57 -3.84 3.93 6.20
CA TRP A 57 -5.19 3.44 6.00
C TRP A 57 -5.50 3.42 4.49
N ILE A 58 -5.85 2.24 4.00
CA ILE A 58 -6.22 1.98 2.61
C ILE A 58 -7.72 1.73 2.55
N GLU A 59 -8.39 2.36 1.60
CA GLU A 59 -9.73 2.00 1.12
C GLU A 59 -9.53 1.13 -0.12
N PHE A 60 -9.99 -0.12 -0.06
CA PHE A 60 -9.80 -1.08 -1.15
C PHE A 60 -10.81 -0.83 -2.28
N ASP A 61 -10.38 -1.08 -3.52
CA ASP A 61 -11.25 -0.96 -4.70
C ASP A 61 -12.40 -1.99 -4.65
N GLU A 62 -12.14 -3.15 -4.04
CA GLU A 62 -13.13 -4.20 -3.77
C GLU A 62 -13.00 -4.70 -2.31
N PRO A 63 -14.08 -5.17 -1.66
CA PRO A 63 -13.98 -5.75 -0.32
C PRO A 63 -13.07 -6.99 -0.26
N GLN A 64 -12.11 -7.02 0.67
CA GLN A 64 -11.02 -8.02 0.70
C GLN A 64 -11.14 -9.03 1.84
N LEU A 65 -10.76 -10.28 1.57
CA LEU A 65 -10.53 -11.30 2.58
C LEU A 65 -9.05 -11.33 2.97
N ARG A 66 -8.78 -11.55 4.26
CA ARG A 66 -7.44 -11.84 4.75
C ARG A 66 -7.06 -13.30 4.51
N SER A 67 -5.78 -13.61 4.63
CA SER A 67 -5.23 -14.97 4.49
C SER A 67 -5.82 -15.99 5.48
N ASP A 68 -6.35 -15.52 6.61
CA ASP A 68 -7.04 -16.32 7.63
C ASP A 68 -8.54 -16.51 7.33
N GLY A 69 -9.05 -15.92 6.24
CA GLY A 69 -10.45 -15.96 5.83
C GLY A 69 -11.33 -14.88 6.47
N GLU A 70 -10.78 -13.98 7.29
CA GLU A 70 -11.55 -12.90 7.90
C GLU A 70 -11.90 -11.81 6.86
N GLY A 71 -13.09 -11.21 7.01
CA GLY A 71 -13.59 -10.12 6.16
C GLY A 71 -15.03 -10.36 5.67
N PRO A 72 -15.45 -9.73 4.56
CA PRO A 72 -14.65 -8.85 3.71
C PRO A 72 -14.47 -7.44 4.31
N PHE A 73 -13.26 -6.92 4.21
CA PHE A 73 -12.91 -5.58 4.67
C PHE A 73 -12.92 -4.59 3.51
N THR A 74 -13.58 -3.45 3.70
CA THR A 74 -13.52 -2.33 2.75
C THR A 74 -12.33 -1.41 3.02
N THR A 75 -11.79 -1.43 4.24
CA THR A 75 -10.63 -0.62 4.64
C THR A 75 -9.72 -1.38 5.59
N ALA A 76 -8.42 -1.11 5.57
CA ALA A 76 -7.46 -1.65 6.52
C ALA A 76 -6.24 -0.75 6.75
N GLN A 77 -5.53 -0.94 7.86
CA GLN A 77 -4.18 -0.42 8.03
C GLN A 77 -3.15 -1.36 7.41
N VAL A 78 -2.23 -0.79 6.64
CA VAL A 78 -1.14 -1.50 5.96
C VAL A 78 0.17 -0.75 6.19
N LEU A 79 1.25 -1.49 6.47
CA LEU A 79 2.60 -0.93 6.59
C LEU A 79 3.13 -0.52 5.22
N ASP A 80 3.86 0.60 5.17
CA ASP A 80 4.54 1.11 3.99
C ASP A 80 5.30 0.07 3.18
N LYS A 81 6.00 -0.85 3.84
CA LYS A 81 6.79 -1.92 3.20
C LYS A 81 5.97 -2.90 2.38
N PHE A 82 4.65 -2.99 2.59
CA PHE A 82 3.75 -3.83 1.82
C PHE A 82 3.00 -3.03 0.74
N LEU A 83 3.32 -1.75 0.55
CA LEU A 83 2.64 -0.89 -0.41
C LEU A 83 3.55 -0.56 -1.59
N GLU A 84 3.02 -0.75 -2.78
CA GLU A 84 3.63 -0.34 -4.04
C GLU A 84 2.73 0.70 -4.70
N LEU A 85 3.29 1.84 -5.14
CA LEU A 85 2.52 2.83 -5.90
C LEU A 85 2.04 2.22 -7.21
N ALA A 86 0.75 2.39 -7.52
CA ALA A 86 0.24 2.01 -8.82
C ALA A 86 0.91 2.86 -9.91
N PRO A 87 1.16 2.30 -11.11
CA PRO A 87 1.69 3.06 -12.23
C PRO A 87 0.80 4.27 -12.53
N PRO A 88 1.37 5.43 -12.90
CA PRO A 88 0.56 6.53 -13.39
C PRO A 88 -0.18 6.10 -14.66
N VAL A 89 -1.45 6.47 -14.77
CA VAL A 89 -2.20 6.30 -16.01
C VAL A 89 -1.61 7.24 -17.07
N TRP A 90 -0.83 6.69 -17.99
CA TRP A 90 -0.39 7.42 -19.18
C TRP A 90 -1.54 7.50 -20.17
N TYR A 91 -2.11 8.69 -20.34
CA TYR A 91 -2.90 9.01 -21.52
C TYR A 91 -1.90 9.45 -22.59
N PRO A 92 -1.70 8.68 -23.68
CA PRO A 92 -1.00 9.25 -24.83
C PRO A 92 -1.79 10.48 -25.25
N ASP A 93 -1.11 11.61 -25.38
CA ASP A 93 -1.69 12.88 -25.82
C ASP A 93 -2.73 12.60 -26.90
N GLY A 94 -3.97 13.04 -26.64
CA GLY A 94 -5.06 12.85 -27.57
C GLY A 94 -4.61 13.31 -28.95
N ASP A 95 -4.63 12.39 -29.89
CA ASP A 95 -4.40 12.65 -31.30
C ASP A 95 -5.39 13.75 -31.71
N ASP A 96 -4.88 14.99 -31.79
CA ASP A 96 -5.58 16.17 -32.29
C ASP A 96 -5.80 15.93 -33.79
N SER A 97 -6.93 15.28 -34.11
CA SER A 97 -7.44 15.08 -35.47
C SER A 97 -8.47 16.15 -35.85
#